data_AF-A0A754E3Q6-F1
#
_entry.id   AF-A0A754E3Q6-F1
#
_cell.length_a   1.000
_cell.length_b   1.000
_cell.length_c   1.000
_cell.angle_alpha   90.00
_cell.angle_beta   90.00
_cell.angle_gamma   90.00
#
_symmetry.space_group_name_H-M   'P 1'
#
loop_
_entity.id
_entity.type
_entity.pdbx_description
1 polymer ?
#
loop_
_entity_poly.entity_id
_entity_poly.type
_entity_poly.pdbx_seq_one_letter_code
_entity_poly.pdbx_strand_id
1 'polypeptide(L)' 'MINEPVIKLRRTPVQQAQRNEFLKAATMARNWINHIIRFAEKDNWSEVEFYLGTGVYDYEKMKSLLPTDRAEPQGD' A
#
# COMPACT_ATOMS: atom_id res chain seq x y z
N MET A 1 -39.38 -10.09 10.49
CA MET A 1 -37.93 -10.20 10.24
C MET A 1 -37.54 -9.05 9.34
N ILE A 2 -36.72 -8.14 9.82
CA ILE A 2 -36.18 -7.04 9.00
C ILE A 2 -35.21 -7.72 8.04
N ASN A 3 -35.45 -7.61 6.74
CA ASN A 3 -34.46 -7.97 5.73
C ASN A 3 -33.28 -7.03 5.94
N GLU A 4 -32.25 -7.49 6.65
CA GLU A 4 -30.98 -6.79 6.68
C GLU A 4 -30.57 -6.59 5.22
N PRO A 5 -30.31 -5.35 4.77
CA PRO A 5 -29.73 -5.17 3.47
C PRO A 5 -28.40 -5.91 3.54
N VAL A 6 -28.31 -7.03 2.83
CA VAL A 6 -27.04 -7.67 2.53
C VAL A 6 -26.26 -6.58 1.84
N ILE A 7 -25.42 -5.88 2.61
CA ILE A 7 -24.47 -4.92 2.08
C ILE A 7 -23.68 -5.78 1.10
N LYS A 8 -23.94 -5.62 -0.20
CA LYS A 8 -23.14 -6.23 -1.25
C LYS A 8 -21.74 -5.67 -1.05
N LEU A 9 -20.93 -6.38 -0.26
CA LEU A 9 -19.50 -6.16 -0.23
C LEU A 9 -19.05 -6.43 -1.66
N ARG A 10 -18.81 -5.35 -2.42
CA ARG A 10 -18.32 -5.41 -3.80
C ARG A 10 -17.07 -6.29 -3.93
N ARG A 11 -16.34 -6.50 -2.82
CA ARG A 11 -15.15 -7.33 -2.75
C ARG A 11 -15.47 -8.64 -2.06
N THR A 12 -15.06 -9.75 -2.66
CA THR A 12 -14.98 -11.03 -1.96
C THR A 12 -14.00 -10.91 -0.78
N PRO A 13 -14.07 -11.79 0.24
CA PRO A 13 -13.10 -11.80 1.33
C PRO A 13 -11.65 -11.86 0.85
N VAL A 14 -11.39 -12.61 -0.23
CA VAL A 14 -10.07 -12.73 -0.86
C VAL A 14 -9.61 -11.40 -1.47
N GLN A 15 -10.47 -10.73 -2.23
CA GLN A 15 -10.17 -9.42 -2.82
C GLN A 15 -9.93 -8.35 -1.75
N GLN A 16 -10.68 -8.40 -0.64
CA GLN A 16 -10.48 -7.50 0.49
C GLN A 16 -9.15 -7.77 1.19
N ALA A 17 -8.77 -9.04 1.39
CA ALA A 17 -7.49 -9.42 1.96
C ALA A 17 -6.30 -8.95 1.09
N GLN A 18 -6.38 -9.16 -0.23
CA GLN A 18 -5.33 -8.71 -1.16
C GLN A 18 -5.18 -7.19 -1.15
N ARG A 19 -6.30 -6.45 -1.11
CA ARG A 19 -6.27 -4.98 -0.95
C ARG A 19 -5.63 -4.56 0.38
N ASN A 20 -5.94 -5.24 1.48
CA ASN A 20 -5.40 -4.91 2.79
C ASN A 20 -3.88 -5.12 2.83
N GLU A 21 -3.38 -6.22 2.27
CA GLU A 21 -1.93 -6.48 2.14
C GLU A 21 -1.23 -5.41 1.29
N PHE A 22 -1.82 -5.03 0.16
CA PHE A 22 -1.29 -3.93 -0.65
C PHE A 22 -1.23 -2.61 0.12
N LEU A 23 -2.29 -2.26 0.85
CA LEU A 23 -2.32 -1.04 1.66
C LEU A 23 -1.30 -1.04 2.79
N LYS A 24 -1.05 -2.20 3.39
CA LYS A 24 -0.01 -2.38 4.40
C LYS A 24 1.36 -2.08 3.81
N ALA A 25 1.68 -2.65 2.64
CA ALA A 25 2.93 -2.37 1.93
C ALA A 25 3.06 -0.90 1.52
N ALA A 26 1.98 -0.30 1.01
CA ALA A 26 1.96 1.13 0.66
C ALA A 26 2.20 2.04 1.88
N THR A 27 1.68 1.66 3.06
CA THR A 27 1.92 2.39 4.31
C THR A 27 3.39 2.32 4.73
N MET A 28 4.03 1.16 4.55
CA MET A 28 5.47 1.00 4.81
C MET A 28 6.30 1.86 3.85
N ALA A 29 6.00 1.84 2.55
CA ALA A 29 6.67 2.68 1.56
C ALA A 29 6.50 4.18 1.86
N ARG A 30 5.32 4.61 2.34
CA ARG A 30 5.12 5.99 2.79
C ARG A 30 6.05 6.35 3.95
N ASN A 31 6.16 5.47 4.95
CA ASN A 31 7.05 5.71 6.09
C ASN A 31 8.53 5.78 5.65
N TRP A 32 8.92 4.91 4.71
CA TRP A 32 10.24 4.93 4.09
C TRP A 32 10.54 6.28 3.41
N ILE A 33 9.63 6.78 2.56
CA ILE A 33 9.76 8.11 1.93
C ILE A 33 9.86 9.22 2.98
N ASN A 34 9.05 9.17 4.04
CA ASN A 34 9.09 10.16 5.12
C ASN A 34 10.44 10.18 5.83
N HIS A 35 11.11 9.03 6.00
CA HIS A 35 12.46 8.97 6.55
C HIS A 35 13.47 9.66 5.63
N ILE A 36 13.41 9.39 4.32
CA ILE A 36 14.27 10.03 3.32
C ILE A 36 14.12 11.56 3.39
N ILE A 37 12.88 12.06 3.37
CA ILE A 37 12.61 13.51 3.46
C ILE A 37 13.20 14.09 4.74
N ARG A 38 12.93 13.47 5.90
CA ARG A 38 13.42 13.93 7.19
C ARG A 38 14.95 13.99 7.27
N PHE A 39 15.65 13.07 6.64
CA PHE A 39 17.12 13.08 6.60
C PHE A 39 17.66 14.12 5.62
N ALA A 40 17.00 14.30 4.47
CA ALA A 40 17.33 15.34 3.50
C ALA A 40 17.14 16.75 4.10
N GLU A 41 16.07 17.00 4.85
CA GLU A 41 15.83 18.26 5.57
C GLU A 41 16.92 18.62 6.59
N LYS A 42 17.74 17.64 6.99
CA LYS A 42 18.84 17.79 7.94
C LYS A 42 20.23 17.72 7.29
N ASP A 43 20.29 17.71 5.96
CA ASP A 43 21.51 17.51 5.19
C ASP A 43 22.28 16.21 5.55
N ASN A 44 21.57 15.18 6.03
CA ASN A 44 22.17 13.88 6.35
C ASN A 44 22.15 12.93 5.14
N TRP A 45 23.04 13.20 4.18
CA TRP A 45 23.07 12.50 2.90
C TRP A 45 23.46 11.02 3.00
N SER A 46 24.29 10.63 3.97
CA SER A 46 24.63 9.22 4.19
C SER A 46 23.42 8.37 4.55
N GLU A 47 22.50 8.90 5.37
CA GLU A 47 21.24 8.21 5.66
C GLU A 47 20.33 8.20 4.44
N VAL A 48 20.24 9.30 3.68
CA VAL A 48 19.46 9.33 2.42
C VAL A 48 19.93 8.23 1.46
N GLU A 49 21.23 8.09 1.24
CA GLU A 49 21.80 7.03 0.39
C GLU A 49 21.48 5.63 0.92
N PHE A 50 21.62 5.42 2.24
CA PHE A 50 21.28 4.15 2.88
C PHE A 50 19.80 3.77 2.66
N TYR A 51 18.88 4.70 2.88
CA TYR A 51 17.45 4.45 2.69
C TYR A 51 17.10 4.29 1.20
N LEU A 52 17.70 5.05 0.28
CA LEU A 52 17.49 4.86 -1.16
C LEU A 52 17.93 3.47 -1.63
N GLY A 53 19.04 2.94 -1.09
CA GLY A 53 19.52 1.59 -1.41
C GLY A 53 18.56 0.47 -1.03
N THR A 54 17.68 0.69 -0.04
CA THR A 54 16.70 -0.32 0.41
C THR A 54 15.35 -0.24 -0.33
N GLY A 55 15.10 0.82 -1.09
CA GLY A 55 13.81 1.10 -1.74
C GLY A 55 13.37 0.08 -2.80
N VAL A 56 14.31 -0.63 -3.43
CA VAL A 56 14.01 -1.66 -4.45
C VAL A 56 13.13 -2.77 -3.87
N TYR A 57 13.38 -3.16 -2.62
CA TYR A 57 12.61 -4.21 -1.95
C TYR A 57 11.14 -3.80 -1.76
N ASP A 58 10.89 -2.58 -1.26
CA ASP A 58 9.53 -2.09 -1.03
C ASP A 58 8.77 -1.92 -2.35
N TYR A 59 9.45 -1.43 -3.40
CA TYR A 59 8.90 -1.34 -4.74
C TYR A 59 8.48 -2.72 -5.29
N GLU A 60 9.38 -3.69 -5.29
CA GLU A 60 9.09 -5.03 -5.81
C GLU A 60 8.00 -5.72 -4.97
N LYS A 61 8.00 -5.53 -3.64
CA LYS A 61 6.96 -6.03 -2.76
C LYS A 61 5.59 -5.44 -3.12
N MET A 62 5.48 -4.12 -3.30
CA MET A 62 4.22 -3.48 -3.69
C MET A 62 3.74 -3.95 -5.05
N LYS A 63 4.65 -4.08 -6.03
CA LYS A 63 4.34 -4.61 -7.36
C LYS A 63 3.79 -6.04 -7.29
N SER A 64 4.39 -6.90 -6.46
CA SER A 64 3.92 -8.29 -6.26
C SER A 64 2.52 -8.37 -5.62
N LEU A 65 2.12 -7.35 -4.87
CA LEU A 65 0.84 -7.29 -4.15
C LEU A 65 -0.27 -6.60 -4.94
N LEU A 66 0.01 -6.15 -6.18
CA LEU A 66 -1.01 -5.54 -7.02
C LEU A 66 -2.22 -6.48 -7.15
N PRO A 67 -3.45 -6.00 -6.87
CA PRO A 67 -4.64 -6.81 -7.06
C PRO A 67 -4.75 -7.27 -8.51
N THR A 68 -4.73 -8.58 -8.72
CA THR A 68 -4.86 -9.24 -10.03
C THR A 68 -6.32 -9.52 -10.37
N ASP A 69 -7.13 -9.80 -9.34
CA ASP A 69 -8.59 -9.85 -9.42
C ASP A 69 -9.16 -8.58 -8.77
N ARG A 70 -9.70 -7.67 -9.62
CA ARG A 70 -10.10 -6.32 -9.22
C ARG A 70 -11.61 -6.22 -9.22
N ALA A 71 -12.18 -5.77 -8.10
CA ALA A 71 -13.57 -5.33 -8.08
C ALA A 71 -13.75 -4.10 -8.98
N GLU A 72 -14.88 -4.02 -9.68
CA GLU A 72 -15.18 -2.89 -10.56
C GLU A 72 -15.18 -1.56 -9.79
N PRO A 73 -14.66 -0.46 -10.40
CA PRO A 73 -14.78 0.89 -9.87
C PRO A 73 -16.24 1.23 -9.56
N GLN A 74 -16.49 2.07 -8.56
CA GLN A 74 -17.81 2.68 -8.42
C GLN A 74 -18.04 3.53 -9.66
N GLY A 75 -18.96 3.10 -10.53
CA GLY A 75 -19.55 3.99 -11.52
C GLY A 75 -20.26 5.12 -10.79
N ASP A 76 -20.17 6.31 -11.36
CA ASP A 76 -20.84 7.52 -10.86
C ASP A 76 -22.36 7.32 -10.71
#